data_AF-A0A2E5ID26-F1
#
_entry.id   AF-A0A2E5ID26-F1
#
_cell.length_a   1.000
_cell.length_b   1.000
_cell.length_c   1.000
_cell.angle_alpha   90.00
_cell.angle_beta   90.00
_cell.angle_gamma   90.00
#
_symmetry.space_group_name_H-M   'P 1'
#
loop_
_entity.id
_entity.type
_entity.pdbx_description
1 polymer ?
#
loop_
_entity_poly.entity_id
_entity_poly.type
_entity_poly.pdbx_seq_one_letter_code
_entity_poly.pdbx_strand_id
1 'polypeptide(L)'
;MEFFEGHTELENLLEDEPARVVNELRDRVQKDLASNGHAWMMIGRGLTKLGFSVQGQESISYGESLLDNIRSTITEGSSDTQEYDLDNEQELLKESTDHTEEEFETADGIQAQEIPEEDFLDHTEEDLQPEKMVQNNVIKQEYSLDSEAIMLMSRGDYDGAIEAWTRLIKNGETAGRWNGLAESLEALGYSNRANKARLRASSTPEAIEAASKVNLEALAKSVEARQPKEPTRTETVNEGIEWYNKGLILLHDSKPLEALGCFEKTLYTRSDGPEDLRMRAKIGMADAYSALNRYEEAISAYVQIYEAKPQALGYAAIYNMGNAYIHVGRFDDAISCLKQSSEMNQDRTHKKTVKALIKQVKALKKAASR
;
A
#
# COMPACT_ATOMS: atom_id res chain seq x y z
N MET A 1 33.56 25.90 -6.27
CA MET A 1 32.17 25.81 -5.81
C MET A 1 32.20 25.55 -4.33
N GLU A 2 31.51 26.36 -3.53
CA GLU A 2 31.84 26.53 -2.12
C GLU A 2 31.36 25.37 -1.25
N PHE A 3 32.32 24.74 -0.56
CA PHE A 3 32.04 23.95 0.63
C PHE A 3 31.23 24.80 1.61
N PHE A 4 30.18 24.22 2.19
CA PHE A 4 29.36 24.95 3.15
C PHE A 4 30.12 25.19 4.46
N GLU A 5 29.71 26.21 5.21
CA GLU A 5 30.32 26.55 6.50
C GLU A 5 30.27 25.34 7.45
N GLY A 6 31.43 24.90 7.95
CA GLY A 6 31.55 23.71 8.81
C GLY A 6 31.76 22.37 8.06
N HIS A 7 31.93 22.37 6.73
CA HIS A 7 32.13 21.14 5.95
C HIS A 7 33.28 20.26 6.48
N THR A 8 34.47 20.83 6.68
CA THR A 8 35.66 20.06 7.11
C THR A 8 35.52 19.50 8.53
N GLU A 9 34.80 20.21 9.41
CA GLU A 9 34.53 19.75 10.78
C GLU A 9 33.57 18.55 10.78
N LEU A 10 32.49 18.64 10.00
CA LEU A 10 31.52 17.54 9.84
C LEU A 10 32.09 16.36 9.04
N GLU A 11 33.01 16.61 8.11
CA GLU A 11 33.71 15.54 7.38
C GLU A 11 34.62 14.73 8.29
N ASN A 12 35.33 15.39 9.22
CA ASN A 12 36.16 14.70 10.21
C ASN A 12 35.32 13.89 11.21
N LEU A 13 34.14 14.39 11.58
CA LEU A 13 33.20 13.71 12.48
C LEU A 13 32.43 12.56 11.81
N LEU A 14 32.52 12.42 10.48
CA LEU A 14 31.77 11.41 9.73
C LEU A 14 32.21 9.98 10.06
N GLU A 15 33.48 9.80 10.43
CA GLU A 15 34.03 8.49 10.81
C GLU A 15 33.65 8.12 12.25
N ASP A 16 33.67 9.08 13.18
CA ASP A 16 33.48 8.85 14.62
C ASP A 16 32.01 8.96 15.08
N GLU A 17 31.26 9.92 14.54
CA GLU A 17 29.88 10.24 14.94
C GLU A 17 28.93 10.44 13.72
N PRO A 18 28.75 9.44 12.83
CA PRO A 18 27.97 9.59 11.60
C PRO A 18 26.51 10.00 11.84
N ALA A 19 25.89 9.59 12.96
CA ALA A 19 24.52 9.98 13.31
C ALA A 19 24.37 11.47 13.63
N ARG A 20 25.39 12.08 14.23
CA ARG A 20 25.38 13.51 14.55
C ARG A 20 25.51 14.34 13.28
N VAL A 21 26.42 13.93 12.39
CA VAL A 21 26.63 14.58 11.09
C VAL A 21 25.36 14.53 10.23
N VAL A 22 24.69 13.38 10.15
CA VAL A 22 23.44 13.22 9.39
C VAL A 22 22.33 14.11 9.95
N ASN A 23 22.15 14.15 11.28
CA ASN A 23 21.09 14.97 11.89
C ASN A 23 21.32 16.47 11.66
N GLU A 24 22.55 16.93 11.84
CA GLU A 24 22.90 18.34 11.67
C GLU A 24 22.78 18.79 10.21
N LEU A 25 23.25 17.96 9.27
CA LEU A 25 23.12 18.27 7.84
C LEU A 25 21.68 18.16 7.35
N ARG A 26 20.87 17.23 7.87
CA ARG A 26 19.45 17.13 7.51
C ARG A 26 18.70 18.42 7.85
N ASP A 27 18.96 19.00 9.01
CA ASP A 27 18.31 20.24 9.44
C ASP A 27 18.78 21.45 8.62
N ARG A 28 20.04 21.45 8.16
CA ARG A 28 20.59 22.51 7.29
C ARG A 28 20.15 22.38 5.84
N VAL A 29 20.06 21.18 5.30
CA VAL A 29 19.54 20.93 3.95
C VAL A 29 18.08 21.39 3.80
N GLN A 30 17.28 21.32 4.87
CA GLN A 30 15.93 21.89 4.88
C GLN A 30 15.88 23.42 4.92
N LYS A 31 16.98 24.10 5.27
CA LYS A 31 17.02 25.56 5.48
C LYS A 31 17.83 26.27 4.39
N ASP A 32 19.14 26.00 4.35
CA ASP A 32 20.14 26.76 3.59
C ASP A 32 20.94 25.92 2.59
N LEU A 33 21.01 24.60 2.79
CA LEU A 33 21.85 23.70 1.98
C LEU A 33 21.10 22.84 0.97
N ALA A 34 19.83 23.16 0.67
CA ALA A 34 18.99 22.37 -0.24
C ALA A 34 19.63 22.15 -1.63
N SER A 35 20.35 23.14 -2.15
CA SER A 35 21.02 23.11 -3.45
C SER A 35 22.52 22.76 -3.37
N ASN A 36 23.05 22.41 -2.20
CA ASN A 36 24.47 22.09 -2.04
C ASN A 36 24.71 20.58 -2.18
N GLY A 37 25.24 20.16 -3.33
CA GLY A 37 25.50 18.74 -3.62
C GLY A 37 26.45 18.06 -2.61
N HIS A 38 27.44 18.77 -2.08
CA HIS A 38 28.38 18.20 -1.10
C HIS A 38 27.71 17.86 0.23
N ALA A 39 26.70 18.64 0.64
CA ALA A 39 25.92 18.36 1.86
C ALA A 39 25.12 17.05 1.72
N TRP A 40 24.48 16.85 0.56
CA TRP A 40 23.75 15.62 0.23
C TRP A 40 24.65 14.38 0.12
N MET A 41 25.85 14.54 -0.44
CA MET A 41 26.84 13.45 -0.47
C MET A 41 27.33 13.08 0.93
N MET A 42 27.56 14.07 1.81
CA MET A 42 28.00 13.83 3.18
C MET A 42 26.91 13.16 4.04
N ILE A 43 25.64 13.56 3.88
CA ILE A 43 24.48 12.85 4.46
C ILE A 43 24.46 11.41 3.98
N GLY A 44 24.63 11.18 2.68
CA GLY A 44 24.56 9.85 2.12
C GLY A 44 25.68 8.93 2.60
N ARG A 45 26.92 9.43 2.69
CA ARG A 45 28.05 8.69 3.31
C ARG A 45 27.78 8.37 4.78
N GLY A 46 27.18 9.29 5.54
CA GLY A 46 26.81 9.07 6.94
C GLY A 46 25.71 8.03 7.11
N LEU A 47 24.68 8.05 6.26
CA LEU A 47 23.60 7.06 6.25
C LEU A 47 24.11 5.65 5.89
N THR A 48 25.01 5.55 4.90
CA THR A 48 25.65 4.27 4.54
C THR A 48 26.43 3.68 5.72
N LYS A 49 27.16 4.50 6.48
CA LYS A 49 27.87 4.05 7.70
C LYS A 49 26.93 3.59 8.81
N LEU A 50 25.73 4.17 8.90
CA LEU A 50 24.70 3.79 9.87
C LEU A 50 23.89 2.55 9.45
N GLY A 51 24.20 1.94 8.29
CA GLY A 51 23.52 0.75 7.78
C GLY A 51 22.33 1.04 6.86
N PHE A 52 22.06 2.31 6.55
CA PHE A 52 20.99 2.73 5.64
C PHE A 52 21.51 2.88 4.20
N SER A 53 21.95 1.77 3.59
CA SER A 53 22.64 1.77 2.29
C SER A 53 21.81 2.34 1.14
N VAL A 54 20.51 2.04 1.07
CA VAL A 54 19.61 2.51 0.00
C VAL A 54 19.41 4.03 0.09
N GLN A 55 19.05 4.53 1.27
CA GLN A 55 18.85 5.96 1.51
C GLN A 55 20.16 6.76 1.37
N GLY A 56 21.28 6.14 1.76
CA GLY A 56 22.62 6.69 1.55
C GLY A 56 22.94 6.86 0.07
N GLN A 57 22.67 5.83 -0.75
CA GLN A 57 22.93 5.87 -2.18
C GLN A 57 22.03 6.86 -2.93
N GLU A 58 20.76 6.96 -2.55
CA GLU A 58 19.82 7.96 -3.09
C GLU A 58 20.32 9.39 -2.81
N SER A 59 20.76 9.65 -1.58
CA SER A 59 21.30 10.96 -1.17
C SER A 59 22.60 11.30 -1.91
N ILE A 60 23.48 10.33 -2.15
CA ILE A 60 24.71 10.53 -2.93
C ILE A 60 24.37 10.85 -4.39
N SER A 61 23.52 10.05 -5.02
CA SER A 61 23.11 10.25 -6.43
C SER A 61 22.43 11.60 -6.65
N TYR A 62 21.59 12.03 -5.70
CA TYR A 62 20.98 13.35 -5.74
C TYR A 62 22.04 14.46 -5.62
N GLY A 63 23.00 14.33 -4.69
CA GLY A 63 24.10 15.27 -4.54
C GLY A 63 24.98 15.39 -5.79
N GLU A 64 25.29 14.27 -6.44
CA GLU A 64 26.04 14.21 -7.71
C GLU A 64 25.27 14.91 -8.84
N SER A 65 23.96 14.67 -8.96
CA SER A 65 23.12 15.31 -9.98
C SER A 65 23.08 16.84 -9.84
N LEU A 66 23.14 17.36 -8.62
CA LEU A 66 23.23 18.80 -8.36
C LEU A 66 24.57 19.36 -8.84
N LEU A 67 25.67 18.66 -8.59
CA LEU A 67 27.00 19.08 -9.04
C LEU A 67 27.14 19.02 -10.57
N ASP A 68 26.57 17.99 -11.21
CA ASP A 68 26.57 17.84 -12.66
C ASP A 68 25.73 18.91 -13.37
N ASN A 69 24.55 19.26 -12.82
CA ASN A 69 23.74 20.35 -13.35
C ASN A 69 24.45 21.71 -13.26
N ILE A 70 25.29 21.92 -12.25
CA ILE A 70 26.06 23.16 -12.15
C ILE A 70 27.24 23.12 -13.12
N ARG A 71 27.87 21.95 -13.32
CA ARG A 71 28.94 21.77 -14.31
C ARG A 71 28.44 22.04 -15.74
N SER A 72 27.25 21.55 -16.10
CA SER A 72 26.61 21.82 -17.40
C SER A 72 26.27 23.31 -17.58
N THR A 73 25.78 23.97 -16.53
CA THR A 73 25.44 25.40 -16.54
C THR A 73 26.69 26.29 -16.69
N ILE A 74 27.83 25.88 -16.12
CA ILE A 74 29.11 26.60 -16.27
C ILE A 74 29.67 26.42 -17.69
N THR A 75 29.52 25.23 -18.29
CA THR A 75 29.94 24.96 -19.68
C THR A 75 29.07 25.64 -20.73
N GLU A 76 27.78 25.86 -20.48
CA GLU A 76 26.89 26.62 -21.39
C GLU A 76 27.04 28.15 -21.24
N GLY A 77 27.51 28.64 -20.09
CA GLY A 77 27.75 30.06 -19.84
C GLY A 77 29.09 30.62 -20.34
N SER A 78 29.91 29.79 -21.00
CA SER A 78 31.25 30.15 -21.49
C SER A 78 31.45 29.74 -22.96
N SER A 79 30.56 30.18 -23.83
CA SER A 79 30.88 30.25 -25.27
C SER A 79 31.59 31.58 -25.55
N ASP A 80 32.92 31.60 -25.41
CA ASP A 80 33.76 32.38 -26.32
C ASP A 80 35.22 31.90 -26.27
N THR A 81 35.70 31.54 -27.47
CA THR A 81 37.09 31.32 -27.92
C THR A 81 37.78 29.95 -27.72
N GLN A 82 38.02 29.34 -28.89
CA GLN A 82 39.20 28.57 -29.36
C GLN A 82 39.29 27.06 -29.09
N GLU A 83 38.81 26.32 -30.10
CA GLU A 83 39.50 25.24 -30.85
C GLU A 83 40.79 24.70 -30.21
N TYR A 84 40.76 23.46 -29.69
CA TYR A 84 41.91 22.56 -29.62
C TYR A 84 41.50 21.08 -29.73
N ASP A 85 42.38 20.34 -30.40
CA ASP A 85 42.26 19.00 -30.96
C ASP A 85 42.04 17.83 -29.99
N LEU A 86 41.49 16.77 -30.57
CA LEU A 86 41.59 15.39 -30.13
C LEU A 86 43.06 14.96 -30.02
N ASP A 87 43.48 14.45 -28.86
CA ASP A 87 44.20 13.18 -28.67
C ASP A 87 44.80 13.08 -27.25
N ASN A 88 44.90 11.85 -26.75
CA ASN A 88 45.46 11.37 -25.48
C ASN A 88 44.58 11.44 -24.21
N GLU A 89 44.00 10.28 -23.85
CA GLU A 89 44.64 9.43 -22.83
C GLU A 89 43.93 8.05 -22.78
N GLN A 90 44.43 7.13 -23.61
CA GLN A 90 44.47 5.71 -23.25
C GLN A 90 45.75 5.48 -22.47
N GLU A 91 45.69 5.49 -21.14
CA GLU A 91 46.65 4.73 -20.31
C GLU A 91 46.13 4.68 -18.88
N LEU A 92 45.40 3.61 -18.53
CA LEU A 92 45.37 2.95 -17.20
C LEU A 92 44.24 1.90 -17.16
N LEU A 93 44.33 0.94 -18.09
CA LEU A 93 43.78 -0.40 -17.94
C LEU A 93 44.94 -1.36 -18.22
N LYS A 94 45.64 -1.79 -17.18
CA LYS A 94 46.40 -3.06 -17.07
C LYS A 94 47.23 -3.08 -15.79
N GLU A 95 46.68 -3.72 -14.78
CA GLU A 95 47.31 -4.46 -13.65
C GLU A 95 46.18 -4.57 -12.61
N SER A 96 45.49 -5.68 -12.44
CA SER A 96 46.03 -7.01 -12.19
C SER A 96 44.88 -8.03 -12.31
N THR A 97 45.04 -8.97 -13.24
CA THR A 97 44.48 -10.31 -13.17
C THR A 97 45.40 -11.15 -12.28
N ASP A 98 44.86 -11.90 -11.31
CA ASP A 98 45.16 -13.34 -11.24
C ASP A 98 44.24 -14.12 -10.28
N HIS A 99 43.56 -15.10 -10.89
CA HIS A 99 43.14 -16.45 -10.45
C HIS A 99 42.69 -16.69 -8.99
N THR A 100 41.55 -17.35 -8.78
CA THR A 100 41.44 -18.81 -9.03
C THR A 100 39.98 -19.27 -9.15
N GLU A 101 39.80 -20.23 -10.07
CA GLU A 101 38.60 -21.03 -10.32
C GLU A 101 38.37 -22.04 -9.17
N GLU A 102 37.11 -22.25 -8.81
CA GLU A 102 36.61 -23.58 -8.41
C GLU A 102 35.18 -23.75 -8.98
N GLU A 103 35.05 -24.68 -9.91
CA GLU A 103 33.81 -25.31 -10.34
C GLU A 103 33.25 -26.19 -9.21
N PHE A 104 31.91 -26.26 -9.06
CA PHE A 104 31.15 -27.52 -9.24
C PHE A 104 29.62 -27.33 -9.08
N GLU A 105 28.93 -27.86 -10.09
CA GLU A 105 27.62 -28.55 -10.13
C GLU A 105 26.26 -27.82 -9.91
N THR A 106 25.62 -27.67 -11.07
CA THR A 106 24.19 -27.69 -11.44
C THR A 106 23.21 -28.40 -10.51
N ALA A 107 22.05 -27.78 -10.31
CA ALA A 107 20.78 -28.48 -10.16
C ALA A 107 19.67 -27.74 -10.93
N ASP A 108 19.09 -28.48 -11.88
CA ASP A 108 18.02 -28.12 -12.79
C ASP A 108 16.72 -27.69 -12.12
N GLY A 109 16.04 -26.73 -12.78
CA GLY A 109 14.63 -26.79 -13.15
C GLY A 109 13.58 -26.89 -12.05
N ILE A 110 12.92 -25.77 -11.74
CA ILE A 110 11.49 -25.80 -11.37
C ILE A 110 10.73 -24.72 -12.16
N GLN A 111 9.98 -25.21 -13.14
CA GLN A 111 8.98 -24.51 -13.92
C GLN A 111 7.83 -24.04 -13.02
N ALA A 112 7.33 -22.84 -13.32
CA ALA A 112 6.02 -22.38 -12.87
C ALA A 112 4.94 -23.38 -13.33
N GLN A 113 4.09 -23.81 -12.40
CA GLN A 113 2.84 -24.49 -12.69
C GLN A 113 1.69 -23.66 -12.14
N GLU A 114 0.90 -23.10 -13.07
CA GLU A 114 -0.46 -22.65 -12.85
C GLU A 114 -1.31 -23.82 -12.36
N ILE A 115 -2.13 -23.60 -11.32
CA ILE A 115 -3.16 -24.56 -10.90
C ILE A 115 -4.53 -23.95 -11.26
N PRO A 116 -5.40 -24.65 -12.01
CA PRO A 116 -6.62 -24.08 -12.57
C PRO A 116 -7.75 -23.89 -11.54
N GLU A 117 -8.62 -22.93 -11.85
CA GLU A 117 -9.98 -22.83 -11.32
C GLU A 117 -10.85 -23.97 -11.87
N GLU A 118 -11.43 -24.81 -11.00
CA GLU A 118 -12.83 -25.29 -11.01
C GLU A 118 -13.04 -26.52 -10.10
N ASP A 119 -14.21 -26.55 -9.46
CA ASP A 119 -14.96 -27.69 -8.89
C ASP A 119 -14.23 -28.72 -8.01
N PHE A 120 -14.33 -28.53 -6.69
CA PHE A 120 -14.25 -29.63 -5.72
C PHE A 120 -15.63 -29.88 -5.09
N LEU A 121 -16.55 -30.39 -5.90
CA LEU A 121 -17.63 -31.24 -5.45
C LEU A 121 -17.57 -32.53 -6.27
N ASP A 122 -17.47 -33.64 -5.55
CA ASP A 122 -17.84 -35.00 -5.91
C ASP A 122 -16.71 -36.05 -6.04
N HIS A 123 -17.04 -37.22 -5.50
CA HIS A 123 -16.42 -38.54 -5.55
C HIS A 123 -15.24 -38.80 -4.61
N THR A 124 -15.14 -39.91 -3.87
CA THR A 124 -16.00 -41.10 -3.62
C THR A 124 -15.36 -41.83 -2.42
N GLU A 125 -16.19 -42.57 -1.68
CA GLU A 125 -15.83 -43.47 -0.58
C GLU A 125 -14.65 -44.39 -0.91
N GLU A 126 -13.72 -44.56 0.04
CA GLU A 126 -13.11 -45.87 0.27
C GLU A 126 -12.67 -46.02 1.73
N ASP A 127 -13.13 -47.14 2.30
CA ASP A 127 -12.96 -47.61 3.67
C ASP A 127 -11.51 -47.67 4.13
N LEU A 128 -11.25 -47.20 5.36
CA LEU A 128 -10.26 -47.82 6.26
C LEU A 128 -10.73 -47.67 7.72
N GLN A 129 -10.92 -48.82 8.36
CA GLN A 129 -11.51 -49.06 9.67
C GLN A 129 -10.59 -48.71 10.87
N PRO A 130 -11.14 -48.64 12.11
CA PRO A 130 -10.55 -47.92 13.24
C PRO A 130 -9.68 -48.80 14.13
N GLU A 131 -8.53 -48.28 14.58
CA GLU A 131 -7.74 -48.94 15.63
C GLU A 131 -7.87 -48.27 17.00
N LYS A 132 -8.11 -49.16 17.96
CA LYS A 132 -8.57 -49.00 19.35
C LYS A 132 -7.69 -48.14 20.26
N MET A 133 -8.38 -47.21 20.94
CA MET A 133 -8.34 -46.93 22.38
C MET A 133 -7.15 -47.45 23.21
N VAL A 134 -6.39 -46.49 23.77
CA VAL A 134 -5.83 -46.62 25.12
C VAL A 134 -6.56 -45.62 26.02
N GLN A 135 -7.44 -46.14 26.87
CA GLN A 135 -8.10 -45.39 27.93
C GLN A 135 -7.10 -45.04 29.02
N ASN A 136 -6.78 -43.76 29.18
CA ASN A 136 -6.35 -43.22 30.47
C ASN A 136 -7.34 -42.13 30.88
N ASN A 137 -8.13 -42.48 31.90
CA ASN A 137 -9.08 -41.62 32.59
C ASN A 137 -8.33 -40.46 33.25
N VAL A 138 -8.28 -39.33 32.55
CA VAL A 138 -8.08 -38.01 33.14
C VAL A 138 -9.34 -37.22 32.83
N ILE A 139 -10.09 -36.92 33.88
CA ILE A 139 -11.15 -35.90 34.03
C ILE A 139 -11.47 -35.18 32.71
N LYS A 140 -12.57 -35.57 32.03
CA LYS A 140 -13.14 -34.81 30.91
C LYS A 140 -13.57 -33.43 31.42
N GLN A 141 -12.66 -32.48 31.43
CA GLN A 141 -13.02 -31.11 31.07
C GLN A 141 -13.55 -31.20 29.64
N GLU A 142 -14.70 -30.60 29.37
CA GLU A 142 -15.19 -30.41 28.00
C GLU A 142 -14.15 -29.58 27.24
N TYR A 143 -13.17 -30.25 26.66
CA TYR A 143 -12.39 -29.67 25.58
C TYR A 143 -13.39 -29.33 24.49
N SER A 144 -13.55 -28.04 24.19
CA SER A 144 -14.32 -27.66 23.01
C SER A 144 -13.68 -28.40 21.83
N LEU A 145 -14.49 -28.84 20.87
CA LEU A 145 -13.98 -29.47 19.63
C LEU A 145 -12.89 -28.61 18.95
N ASP A 146 -12.86 -27.31 19.27
CA ASP A 146 -11.97 -26.29 18.76
C ASP A 146 -10.60 -26.23 19.50
N SER A 147 -10.46 -26.96 20.62
CA SER A 147 -9.24 -26.95 21.46
C SER A 147 -8.00 -27.42 20.70
N GLU A 148 -8.15 -28.35 19.75
CA GLU A 148 -7.06 -28.84 18.90
C GLU A 148 -6.50 -27.73 18.01
N ALA A 149 -7.36 -27.02 17.29
CA ALA A 149 -6.96 -25.95 16.38
C ALA A 149 -6.36 -24.75 17.12
N ILE A 150 -6.93 -24.39 18.28
CA ILE A 150 -6.40 -23.33 19.15
C ILE A 150 -5.00 -23.71 19.69
N MET A 151 -4.80 -24.96 20.07
CA MET A 151 -3.50 -25.44 20.54
C MET A 151 -2.43 -25.40 19.43
N LEU A 152 -2.79 -25.72 18.18
CA LEU A 152 -1.88 -25.63 17.03
C LEU A 152 -1.48 -24.18 16.75
N MET A 153 -2.44 -23.24 16.77
CA MET A 153 -2.15 -21.80 16.66
C MET A 153 -1.20 -21.31 17.76
N SER A 154 -1.43 -21.74 19.02
CA SER A 154 -0.58 -21.36 20.15
C SER A 154 0.86 -21.87 20.04
N ARG A 155 1.08 -22.94 19.27
CA ARG A 155 2.40 -23.52 18.98
C ARG A 155 3.06 -22.89 17.75
N GLY A 156 2.37 -22.01 17.04
CA GLY A 156 2.82 -21.39 15.79
C GLY A 156 2.70 -22.29 14.56
N ASP A 157 2.04 -23.45 14.68
CA ASP A 157 1.75 -24.35 13.57
C ASP A 157 0.43 -23.93 12.92
N TYR A 158 0.52 -22.90 12.07
CA TYR A 158 -0.64 -22.28 11.42
C TYR A 158 -1.18 -23.12 10.26
N ASP A 159 -0.32 -23.90 9.59
CA ASP A 159 -0.73 -24.83 8.52
C ASP A 159 -1.60 -25.96 9.10
N GLY A 160 -1.16 -26.61 10.18
CA GLY A 160 -1.96 -27.61 10.89
C GLY A 160 -3.24 -27.01 11.49
N ALA A 161 -3.19 -25.77 11.96
CA ALA A 161 -4.38 -25.07 12.45
C ALA A 161 -5.42 -24.84 11.35
N ILE A 162 -5.01 -24.47 10.13
CA ILE A 162 -5.92 -24.27 8.99
C ILE A 162 -6.67 -25.56 8.64
N GLU A 163 -5.97 -26.70 8.61
CA GLU A 163 -6.60 -28.01 8.35
C GLU A 163 -7.61 -28.38 9.44
N ALA A 164 -7.22 -28.16 10.71
CA ALA A 164 -8.09 -28.41 11.84
C ALA A 164 -9.34 -27.51 11.81
N TRP A 165 -9.20 -26.21 11.54
CA TRP A 165 -10.32 -25.29 11.39
C TRP A 165 -11.23 -25.67 10.22
N THR A 166 -10.65 -26.02 9.07
CA THR A 166 -11.41 -26.41 7.87
C THR A 166 -12.24 -27.68 8.13
N ARG A 167 -11.68 -28.66 8.83
CA ARG A 167 -12.40 -29.86 9.27
C ARG A 167 -13.53 -29.52 10.26
N LEU A 168 -13.28 -28.63 11.22
CA LEU A 168 -14.28 -28.22 12.20
C LEU A 168 -15.45 -27.45 11.59
N ILE A 169 -15.18 -26.60 10.59
CA ILE A 169 -16.20 -25.86 9.83
C ILE A 169 -17.15 -26.82 9.11
N LYS A 170 -16.63 -27.89 8.50
CA LYS A 170 -17.46 -28.94 7.86
C LYS A 170 -18.44 -29.61 8.83
N ASN A 171 -18.06 -29.73 10.10
CA ASN A 171 -18.89 -30.36 11.15
C ASN A 171 -19.85 -29.36 11.82
N GLY A 172 -19.73 -28.06 11.53
CA GLY A 172 -20.61 -27.02 12.05
C GLY A 172 -19.96 -25.65 11.88
N GLU A 173 -20.59 -24.80 11.09
CA GLU A 173 -20.12 -23.44 10.89
C GLU A 173 -20.46 -22.57 12.10
N THR A 174 -19.44 -22.00 12.73
CA THR A 174 -19.60 -20.99 13.78
C THR A 174 -18.73 -19.78 13.46
N ALA A 175 -19.12 -18.61 13.96
CA ALA A 175 -18.34 -17.40 13.76
C ALA A 175 -16.91 -17.56 14.30
N GLY A 176 -16.76 -18.22 15.46
CA GLY A 176 -15.47 -18.48 16.09
C GLY A 176 -14.54 -19.33 15.23
N ARG A 177 -15.04 -20.38 14.57
CA ARG A 177 -14.24 -21.26 13.71
C ARG A 177 -13.74 -20.55 12.46
N TRP A 178 -14.59 -19.75 11.82
CA TRP A 178 -14.21 -18.94 10.67
C TRP A 178 -13.21 -17.84 11.05
N ASN A 179 -13.32 -17.25 12.25
CA ASN A 179 -12.34 -16.29 12.76
C ASN A 179 -10.98 -16.94 13.06
N GLY A 180 -10.96 -18.13 13.69
CA GLY A 180 -9.72 -18.87 13.92
C GLY A 180 -9.01 -19.29 12.63
N LEU A 181 -9.77 -19.68 11.60
CA LEU A 181 -9.23 -19.91 10.26
C LEU A 181 -8.63 -18.63 9.66
N ALA A 182 -9.32 -17.50 9.80
CA ALA A 182 -8.82 -16.23 9.29
C ALA A 182 -7.52 -15.78 9.96
N GLU A 183 -7.44 -15.91 11.29
CA GLU A 183 -6.23 -15.60 12.05
C GLU A 183 -5.05 -16.50 11.65
N SER A 184 -5.30 -17.79 11.43
CA SER A 184 -4.27 -18.73 10.96
C SER A 184 -3.79 -18.39 9.55
N LEU A 185 -4.70 -18.01 8.64
CA LEU A 185 -4.36 -17.57 7.28
C LEU A 185 -3.61 -16.24 7.25
N GLU A 186 -3.95 -15.31 8.15
CA GLU A 186 -3.28 -14.02 8.26
C GLU A 186 -1.87 -14.15 8.83
N ALA A 187 -1.68 -15.05 9.81
CA ALA A 187 -0.36 -15.36 10.35
C ALA A 187 0.61 -15.91 9.27
N LEU A 188 0.09 -16.57 8.24
CA LEU A 188 0.84 -17.04 7.06
C LEU A 188 0.90 -16.03 5.91
N GLY A 189 0.32 -14.83 6.06
CA GLY A 189 0.35 -13.76 5.06
C GLY A 189 -0.70 -13.87 3.96
N TYR A 190 -1.68 -14.79 4.05
CA TYR A 190 -2.77 -14.94 3.09
C TYR A 190 -3.94 -13.97 3.37
N SER A 191 -3.68 -12.66 3.37
CA SER A 191 -4.63 -11.62 3.79
C SER A 191 -5.97 -11.64 3.04
N ASN A 192 -5.97 -11.93 1.73
CA ASN A 192 -7.20 -12.02 0.94
C ASN A 192 -8.09 -13.21 1.35
N ARG A 193 -7.48 -14.36 1.70
CA ARG A 193 -8.22 -15.54 2.16
C ARG A 193 -8.71 -15.35 3.59
N ALA A 194 -7.91 -14.72 4.46
CA ALA A 194 -8.31 -14.33 5.80
C ALA A 194 -9.53 -13.40 5.80
N ASN A 195 -9.55 -12.38 4.92
CA ASN A 195 -10.68 -11.47 4.80
C ASN A 195 -11.96 -12.18 4.34
N LYS A 196 -11.86 -13.12 3.38
CA LYS A 196 -13.01 -13.95 2.98
C LYS A 196 -13.54 -14.80 4.14
N ALA A 197 -12.66 -15.38 4.94
CA ALA A 197 -13.04 -16.15 6.12
C ALA A 197 -13.73 -15.27 7.19
N ARG A 198 -13.22 -14.05 7.45
CA ARG A 198 -13.87 -13.07 8.36
C ARG A 198 -15.25 -12.64 7.88
N LEU A 199 -15.43 -12.45 6.58
CA LEU A 199 -16.74 -12.15 5.99
C LEU A 199 -17.71 -13.32 6.16
N ARG A 200 -17.24 -14.56 6.04
CA ARG A 200 -18.06 -15.74 6.34
C ARG A 200 -18.42 -15.81 7.83
N ALA A 201 -17.49 -15.50 8.73
CA ALA A 201 -17.74 -15.47 10.16
C ALA A 201 -18.88 -14.52 10.54
N SER A 202 -18.88 -13.30 10.01
CA SER A 202 -19.93 -12.29 10.27
C SER A 202 -21.28 -12.63 9.62
N SER A 203 -21.29 -13.53 8.65
CA SER A 203 -22.50 -13.97 7.92
C SER A 203 -23.13 -15.23 8.51
N THR A 204 -22.55 -15.82 9.56
CA THR A 204 -23.12 -17.03 10.18
C THR A 204 -24.45 -16.70 10.88
N PRO A 205 -25.42 -17.63 10.89
CA PRO A 205 -26.71 -17.41 11.56
C PRO A 205 -26.57 -17.01 13.04
N GLU A 206 -25.59 -17.61 13.72
CA GLU A 206 -25.20 -17.27 15.10
C GLU A 206 -24.73 -15.82 15.22
N ALA A 207 -23.85 -15.35 14.33
CA ALA A 207 -23.36 -13.98 14.33
C ALA A 207 -24.46 -12.97 14.01
N ILE A 208 -25.37 -13.31 13.08
CA ILE A 208 -26.51 -12.46 12.72
C ILE A 208 -27.49 -12.38 13.90
N GLU A 209 -27.76 -13.49 14.58
CA GLU A 209 -28.61 -13.52 15.77
C GLU A 209 -27.97 -12.75 16.94
N ALA A 210 -26.67 -12.94 17.18
CA ALA A 210 -25.91 -12.19 18.17
C ALA A 210 -25.91 -10.68 17.85
N ALA A 211 -25.68 -10.30 16.59
CA ALA A 211 -25.73 -8.92 16.13
C ALA A 211 -27.14 -8.31 16.23
N SER A 212 -28.20 -9.10 16.06
CA SER A 212 -29.59 -8.65 16.23
C SER A 212 -29.96 -8.37 17.69
N LYS A 213 -29.33 -9.09 18.64
CA LYS A 213 -29.48 -8.91 20.09
C LYS A 213 -28.62 -7.78 20.64
N VAL A 214 -27.52 -7.46 19.96
CA VAL A 214 -26.68 -6.32 20.27
C VAL A 214 -27.42 -5.06 19.82
N ASN A 215 -27.78 -4.20 20.77
CA ASN A 215 -28.41 -2.92 20.51
C ASN A 215 -27.51 -2.10 19.56
N LEU A 216 -27.86 -2.05 18.26
CA LEU A 216 -27.05 -1.43 17.21
C LEU A 216 -26.73 0.04 17.54
N GLU A 217 -27.60 0.72 18.28
CA GLU A 217 -27.39 2.08 18.76
C GLU A 217 -26.32 2.16 19.86
N ALA A 218 -26.31 1.20 20.78
CA ALA A 218 -25.28 1.09 21.79
C ALA A 218 -23.94 0.63 21.19
N LEU A 219 -23.98 -0.25 20.17
CA LEU A 219 -22.80 -0.64 19.43
C LEU A 219 -22.26 0.52 18.59
N ALA A 220 -23.10 1.24 17.85
CA ALA A 220 -22.73 2.43 17.10
C ALA A 220 -22.16 3.51 18.04
N LYS A 221 -22.80 3.79 19.18
CA LYS A 221 -22.24 4.67 20.22
C LYS A 221 -20.96 4.14 20.83
N SER A 222 -20.81 2.82 20.99
CA SER A 222 -19.57 2.22 21.50
C SER A 222 -18.45 2.21 20.46
N VAL A 223 -18.77 2.15 19.17
CA VAL A 223 -17.84 2.26 18.03
C VAL A 223 -17.43 3.72 17.85
N GLU A 224 -18.37 4.65 18.01
CA GLU A 224 -18.14 6.10 18.06
C GLU A 224 -17.37 6.50 19.33
N ALA A 225 -17.56 5.81 20.46
CA ALA A 225 -16.77 5.97 21.68
C ALA A 225 -15.44 5.20 21.68
N ARG A 226 -15.31 4.16 20.85
CA ARG A 226 -14.07 3.43 20.54
C ARG A 226 -13.30 4.09 19.40
N GLN A 227 -13.85 5.10 18.71
CA GLN A 227 -12.98 6.07 18.08
C GLN A 227 -12.09 6.58 19.19
N PRO A 228 -10.76 6.35 19.12
CA PRO A 228 -9.87 6.69 20.20
C PRO A 228 -10.04 8.18 20.49
N LYS A 229 -10.66 8.47 21.64
CA LYS A 229 -10.64 9.80 22.22
C LYS A 229 -9.20 10.02 22.65
N GLU A 230 -8.51 10.72 21.76
CA GLU A 230 -7.12 11.14 21.82
C GLU A 230 -6.11 10.10 21.30
N PRO A 231 -5.25 10.49 20.33
CA PRO A 231 -4.22 9.62 19.81
C PRO A 231 -3.20 9.33 20.92
N THR A 232 -3.11 8.06 21.34
CA THR A 232 -2.14 7.54 22.32
C THR A 232 -0.71 7.45 21.79
N ARG A 233 -0.39 8.15 20.70
CA ARG A 233 0.94 8.17 20.12
C ARG A 233 1.24 9.57 19.61
N THR A 234 2.45 10.06 19.90
CA THR A 234 2.97 11.36 19.46
C THR A 234 3.24 11.33 17.94
N GLU A 235 2.18 11.18 17.15
CA GLU A 235 2.22 11.15 15.70
C GLU A 235 2.14 12.60 15.22
N THR A 236 3.16 13.02 14.47
CA THR A 236 3.24 14.40 13.96
C THR A 236 2.28 14.60 12.77
N VAL A 237 1.84 15.83 12.51
CA VAL A 237 1.00 16.19 11.33
C VAL A 237 1.62 15.70 10.00
N ASN A 238 2.94 15.54 9.95
CA ASN A 238 3.66 15.05 8.78
C ASN A 238 3.34 13.58 8.45
N GLU A 239 3.02 12.75 9.44
CA GLU A 239 2.77 11.32 9.22
C GLU A 239 1.49 11.09 8.41
N GLY A 240 0.45 11.89 8.62
CA GLY A 240 -0.79 11.80 7.82
C GLY A 240 -0.55 12.12 6.35
N ILE A 241 0.30 13.11 6.08
CA ILE A 241 0.70 13.52 4.73
C ILE A 241 1.55 12.42 4.09
N GLU A 242 2.47 11.81 4.83
CA GLU A 242 3.29 10.69 4.35
C GLU A 242 2.44 9.48 3.98
N TRP A 243 1.49 9.07 4.83
CA TRP A 243 0.57 7.98 4.52
C TRP A 243 -0.30 8.31 3.30
N TYR A 244 -0.76 9.55 3.17
CA TYR A 244 -1.55 9.98 2.01
C TYR A 244 -0.74 9.90 0.71
N ASN A 245 0.48 10.46 0.71
CA ASN A 245 1.36 10.43 -0.45
C ASN A 245 1.75 8.99 -0.82
N LYS A 246 2.00 8.14 0.17
CA LYS A 246 2.24 6.71 -0.04
C LYS A 246 1.04 6.02 -0.67
N GLY A 247 -0.18 6.33 -0.22
CA GLY A 247 -1.42 5.83 -0.82
C GLY A 247 -1.55 6.22 -2.30
N LEU A 248 -1.20 7.45 -2.66
CA LEU A 248 -1.20 7.89 -4.06
C LEU A 248 -0.18 7.15 -4.92
N ILE A 249 1.04 6.94 -4.41
CA ILE A 249 2.09 6.17 -5.11
C ILE A 249 1.62 4.74 -5.33
N LEU A 250 1.03 4.10 -4.30
CA LEU A 250 0.51 2.74 -4.41
C LEU A 250 -0.65 2.63 -5.42
N LEU A 251 -1.52 3.65 -5.52
CA LEU A 251 -2.53 3.67 -6.58
C LEU A 251 -1.91 3.75 -7.97
N HIS A 252 -0.89 4.59 -8.13
CA HIS A 252 -0.16 4.70 -9.40
C HIS A 252 0.53 3.37 -9.78
N ASP A 253 1.09 2.67 -8.78
CA ASP A 253 1.73 1.36 -8.95
C ASP A 253 0.74 0.20 -9.09
N SER A 254 -0.55 0.49 -9.27
CA SER A 254 -1.62 -0.52 -9.43
C SER A 254 -1.75 -1.46 -8.22
N LYS A 255 -1.48 -0.95 -7.02
CA LYS A 255 -1.65 -1.62 -5.71
C LYS A 255 -2.76 -0.98 -4.89
N PRO A 256 -4.02 -1.04 -5.34
CA PRO A 256 -5.12 -0.28 -4.74
C PRO A 256 -5.56 -0.80 -3.36
N LEU A 257 -5.31 -2.08 -3.03
CA LEU A 257 -5.66 -2.62 -1.72
C LEU A 257 -4.72 -2.07 -0.62
N GLU A 258 -3.43 -2.00 -0.90
CA GLU A 258 -2.43 -1.40 -0.03
C GLU A 258 -2.62 0.12 0.09
N ALA A 259 -3.05 0.76 -1.01
CA ALA A 259 -3.40 2.17 -1.00
C ALA A 259 -4.57 2.48 -0.06
N LEU A 260 -5.62 1.64 -0.04
CA LEU A 260 -6.73 1.78 0.92
C LEU A 260 -6.22 1.81 2.36
N GLY A 261 -5.37 0.87 2.75
CA GLY A 261 -4.79 0.83 4.10
C GLY A 261 -3.96 2.07 4.43
N CYS A 262 -3.29 2.68 3.43
CA CYS A 262 -2.56 3.93 3.63
C CYS A 262 -3.51 5.12 3.84
N PHE A 263 -4.59 5.23 3.05
CA PHE A 263 -5.58 6.30 3.24
C PHE A 263 -6.36 6.16 4.55
N GLU A 264 -6.66 4.93 4.97
CA GLU A 264 -7.25 4.67 6.29
C GLU A 264 -6.33 5.19 7.40
N LYS A 265 -5.03 4.89 7.34
CA LYS A 265 -4.04 5.43 8.29
C LYS A 265 -4.03 6.95 8.30
N THR A 266 -4.13 7.62 7.15
CA THR A 266 -4.28 9.08 7.09
C THR A 266 -5.47 9.58 7.91
N LEU A 267 -6.60 8.87 7.90
CA LEU A 267 -7.78 9.25 8.68
C LEU A 267 -7.59 9.11 10.20
N TYR A 268 -6.67 8.24 10.64
CA TYR A 268 -6.34 8.04 12.05
C TYR A 268 -5.29 9.01 12.60
N THR A 269 -4.58 9.74 11.72
CA THR A 269 -3.62 10.77 12.14
C THR A 269 -4.32 12.00 12.72
N ARG A 270 -3.63 12.74 13.61
CA ARG A 270 -4.19 13.82 14.43
C ARG A 270 -5.02 14.81 13.59
N SER A 271 -6.21 15.12 14.10
CA SER A 271 -7.27 15.91 13.44
C SER A 271 -6.96 17.42 13.30
N ASP A 272 -5.76 17.87 13.64
CA ASP A 272 -5.32 19.27 13.47
C ASP A 272 -4.57 19.52 12.16
N GLY A 273 -4.37 18.48 11.35
CA GLY A 273 -3.98 18.65 9.95
C GLY A 273 -5.03 19.45 9.17
N PRO A 274 -4.70 19.96 7.97
CA PRO A 274 -5.65 20.67 7.13
C PRO A 274 -6.91 19.82 6.99
N GLU A 275 -8.10 20.37 7.27
CA GLU A 275 -9.40 19.67 7.08
C GLU A 275 -9.49 19.01 5.68
N ASP A 276 -8.78 19.62 4.73
CA ASP A 276 -8.51 19.18 3.37
C ASP A 276 -7.85 17.78 3.26
N LEU A 277 -6.94 17.39 4.16
CA LEU A 277 -6.20 16.12 4.06
C LEU A 277 -7.10 14.89 4.29
N ARG A 278 -7.99 14.93 5.29
CA ARG A 278 -8.94 13.82 5.51
C ARG A 278 -9.90 13.68 4.34
N MET A 279 -10.34 14.81 3.77
CA MET A 279 -11.22 14.82 2.60
C MET A 279 -10.49 14.23 1.39
N ARG A 280 -9.24 14.63 1.14
CA ARG A 280 -8.38 14.03 0.11
C ARG A 280 -8.17 12.54 0.32
N ALA A 281 -7.94 12.09 1.55
CA ALA A 281 -7.81 10.66 1.85
C ALA A 281 -9.09 9.88 1.52
N LYS A 282 -10.27 10.40 1.87
CA LYS A 282 -11.55 9.80 1.48
C LYS A 282 -11.75 9.74 -0.04
N ILE A 283 -11.31 10.77 -0.78
CA ILE A 283 -11.30 10.75 -2.25
C ILE A 283 -10.36 9.64 -2.75
N GLY A 284 -9.16 9.55 -2.20
CA GLY A 284 -8.20 8.48 -2.53
C GLY A 284 -8.76 7.07 -2.25
N MET A 285 -9.53 6.89 -1.18
CA MET A 285 -10.23 5.63 -0.93
C MET A 285 -11.28 5.32 -2.01
N ALA A 286 -12.04 6.32 -2.46
CA ALA A 286 -13.01 6.15 -3.55
C ALA A 286 -12.33 5.81 -4.88
N ASP A 287 -11.19 6.43 -5.18
CA ASP A 287 -10.36 6.09 -6.34
C ASP A 287 -9.83 4.64 -6.23
N ALA A 288 -9.40 4.22 -5.03
CA ALA A 288 -8.93 2.87 -4.77
C ALA A 288 -10.04 1.81 -4.91
N TYR A 289 -11.25 2.10 -4.43
CA TYR A 289 -12.42 1.24 -4.68
C TYR A 289 -12.72 1.12 -6.18
N SER A 290 -12.63 2.22 -6.93
CA SER A 290 -12.79 2.19 -8.39
C SER A 290 -11.74 1.31 -9.07
N ALA A 291 -10.48 1.41 -8.65
CA ALA A 291 -9.39 0.58 -9.17
C ALA A 291 -9.53 -0.91 -8.82
N LEU A 292 -10.22 -1.24 -7.73
CA LEU A 292 -10.58 -2.61 -7.34
C LEU A 292 -11.85 -3.12 -8.03
N ASN A 293 -12.43 -2.38 -8.99
CA ASN A 293 -13.73 -2.66 -9.61
C ASN A 293 -14.90 -2.70 -8.63
N ARG A 294 -14.73 -2.14 -7.42
CA ARG A 294 -15.74 -2.00 -6.37
C ARG A 294 -16.50 -0.69 -6.58
N TYR A 295 -17.20 -0.62 -7.71
CA TYR A 295 -17.76 0.64 -8.21
C TYR A 295 -18.90 1.18 -7.35
N GLU A 296 -19.70 0.32 -6.72
CA GLU A 296 -20.78 0.75 -5.82
C GLU A 296 -20.22 1.42 -4.55
N GLU A 297 -19.17 0.86 -3.96
CA GLU A 297 -18.48 1.46 -2.82
C GLU A 297 -17.79 2.77 -3.19
N ALA A 298 -17.17 2.83 -4.38
CA ALA A 298 -16.60 4.07 -4.90
C ALA A 298 -17.66 5.18 -5.05
N ILE A 299 -18.79 4.86 -5.66
CA ILE A 299 -19.93 5.79 -5.81
C ILE A 299 -20.40 6.26 -4.44
N SER A 300 -20.62 5.36 -3.50
CA SER A 300 -21.07 5.70 -2.15
C SER A 300 -20.09 6.65 -1.47
N ALA A 301 -18.79 6.39 -1.57
CA ALA A 301 -17.75 7.25 -1.02
C ALA A 301 -17.75 8.65 -1.65
N TYR A 302 -17.80 8.76 -2.98
CA TYR A 302 -17.87 10.07 -3.64
C TYR A 302 -19.15 10.84 -3.29
N VAL A 303 -20.31 10.17 -3.24
CA VAL A 303 -21.59 10.82 -2.90
C VAL A 303 -21.55 11.35 -1.47
N GLN A 304 -21.05 10.58 -0.50
CA GLN A 304 -20.90 11.07 0.88
C GLN A 304 -20.00 12.30 0.97
N ILE A 305 -18.91 12.34 0.20
CA ILE A 305 -18.01 13.50 0.14
C ILE A 305 -18.74 14.70 -0.48
N TYR A 306 -19.48 14.48 -1.56
CA TYR A 306 -20.24 15.52 -2.25
C TYR A 306 -21.36 16.10 -1.37
N GLU A 307 -22.11 15.26 -0.65
CA GLU A 307 -23.15 15.69 0.28
C GLU A 307 -22.59 16.49 1.45
N ALA A 308 -21.43 16.09 1.98
CA ALA A 308 -20.78 16.79 3.08
C ALA A 308 -20.14 18.12 2.65
N LYS A 309 -19.44 18.13 1.52
CA LYS A 309 -18.71 19.29 1.02
C LYS A 309 -18.57 19.21 -0.51
N PRO A 310 -19.54 19.75 -1.27
CA PRO A 310 -19.53 19.68 -2.73
C PRO A 310 -18.23 20.19 -3.38
N GLN A 311 -17.64 21.22 -2.79
CA GLN A 311 -16.39 21.86 -3.24
C GLN A 311 -15.11 21.05 -2.93
N ALA A 312 -15.21 19.98 -2.14
CA ALA A 312 -14.07 19.10 -1.86
C ALA A 312 -13.75 18.18 -3.06
N LEU A 313 -14.76 17.84 -3.87
CA LEU A 313 -14.53 17.05 -5.08
C LEU A 313 -14.01 17.97 -6.20
N GLY A 314 -12.77 17.71 -6.63
CA GLY A 314 -12.21 18.31 -7.84
C GLY A 314 -12.79 17.68 -9.12
N TYR A 315 -12.51 18.30 -10.27
CA TYR A 315 -12.99 17.82 -11.57
C TYR A 315 -12.59 16.35 -11.86
N ALA A 316 -11.41 15.93 -11.37
CA ALA A 316 -10.90 14.56 -11.56
C ALA A 316 -11.70 13.53 -10.76
N ALA A 317 -12.03 13.83 -9.49
CA ALA A 317 -12.85 12.93 -8.67
C ALA A 317 -14.27 12.80 -9.22
N ILE A 318 -14.87 13.90 -9.71
CA ILE A 318 -16.19 13.87 -10.36
C ILE A 318 -16.15 13.09 -11.69
N TYR A 319 -15.04 13.18 -12.43
CA TYR A 319 -14.81 12.36 -13.62
C TYR A 319 -14.75 10.86 -13.26
N ASN A 320 -14.00 10.50 -12.21
CA ASN A 320 -13.89 9.12 -11.73
C ASN A 320 -15.23 8.59 -11.21
N MET A 321 -16.01 9.40 -10.48
CA MET A 321 -17.38 9.07 -10.10
C MET A 321 -18.26 8.81 -11.32
N GLY A 322 -18.11 9.63 -12.37
CA GLY A 322 -18.77 9.40 -13.66
C GLY A 322 -18.41 8.05 -14.28
N ASN A 323 -17.13 7.67 -14.28
CA ASN A 323 -16.69 6.36 -14.76
C ASN A 323 -17.27 5.21 -13.93
N ALA A 324 -17.26 5.33 -12.60
CA ALA A 324 -17.87 4.32 -11.73
C ALA A 324 -19.37 4.13 -12.06
N TYR A 325 -20.12 5.21 -12.30
CA TYR A 325 -21.51 5.13 -12.76
C TYR A 325 -21.68 4.46 -14.13
N ILE A 326 -20.71 4.60 -15.05
CA ILE A 326 -20.73 3.88 -16.35
C ILE A 326 -20.66 2.37 -16.10
N HIS A 327 -19.75 1.93 -15.22
CA HIS A 327 -19.54 0.51 -14.92
C HIS A 327 -20.75 -0.15 -14.23
N VAL A 328 -21.48 0.59 -13.40
CA VAL A 328 -22.74 0.11 -12.77
C VAL A 328 -23.95 0.27 -13.71
N GLY A 329 -23.78 0.81 -14.92
CA GLY A 329 -24.85 0.95 -15.92
C GLY A 329 -25.80 2.14 -15.66
N ARG A 330 -25.50 3.01 -14.68
CA ARG A 330 -26.25 4.23 -14.38
C ARG A 330 -25.83 5.37 -15.32
N PHE A 331 -26.18 5.23 -16.60
CA PHE A 331 -25.69 6.10 -17.67
C PHE A 331 -26.10 7.58 -17.55
N ASP A 332 -27.29 7.88 -16.99
CA ASP A 332 -27.75 9.26 -16.84
C ASP A 332 -26.96 10.01 -15.75
N ASP A 333 -26.66 9.33 -14.64
CA ASP A 333 -25.82 9.87 -13.57
C ASP A 333 -24.39 10.05 -14.06
N ALA A 334 -23.85 9.08 -14.80
CA ALA A 334 -22.55 9.19 -15.45
C ALA A 334 -22.44 10.43 -16.35
N ILE A 335 -23.43 10.66 -17.23
CA ILE A 335 -23.45 11.83 -18.12
C ILE A 335 -23.48 13.13 -17.32
N SER A 336 -24.22 13.18 -16.21
CA SER A 336 -24.32 14.35 -15.35
C SER A 336 -22.97 14.67 -14.70
N CYS A 337 -22.30 13.66 -14.13
CA CYS A 337 -20.96 13.78 -13.56
C CYS A 337 -19.94 14.27 -14.59
N LEU A 338 -19.94 13.65 -15.78
CA LEU A 338 -19.02 14.00 -16.86
C LEU A 338 -19.20 15.45 -17.32
N LYS A 339 -20.44 15.92 -17.48
CA LYS A 339 -20.70 17.33 -17.82
C LYS A 339 -20.15 18.28 -16.76
N GLN A 340 -20.44 18.00 -15.48
CA GLN A 340 -19.96 18.82 -14.37
C GLN A 340 -18.43 18.86 -14.32
N SER A 341 -17.75 17.72 -14.49
CA SER A 341 -16.28 17.67 -14.61
C SER A 341 -15.75 18.55 -15.75
N SER A 342 -16.42 18.52 -16.91
CA SER A 342 -16.06 19.36 -18.07
C SER A 342 -16.34 20.84 -17.86
N GLU A 343 -17.28 21.21 -16.99
CA GLU A 343 -17.58 22.61 -16.65
C GLU A 343 -16.53 23.17 -15.68
N MET A 344 -16.03 22.33 -14.76
CA MET A 344 -15.03 22.70 -13.77
C MET A 344 -13.62 22.83 -14.34
N ASN A 345 -13.24 21.98 -15.31
CA ASN A 345 -11.92 22.04 -15.94
C ASN A 345 -12.00 22.71 -17.31
N GLN A 346 -11.34 23.85 -17.46
CA GLN A 346 -11.28 24.61 -18.72
C GLN A 346 -10.31 24.04 -19.75
N ASP A 347 -9.49 23.05 -19.39
CA ASP A 347 -8.55 22.43 -20.31
C ASP A 347 -9.24 21.80 -21.53
N ARG A 348 -8.72 22.14 -22.70
CA ARG A 348 -9.26 21.70 -23.98
C ARG A 348 -9.11 20.19 -24.17
N THR A 349 -8.04 19.58 -23.66
CA THR A 349 -7.83 18.14 -23.83
C THR A 349 -8.84 17.35 -23.00
N HIS A 350 -9.00 17.70 -21.72
CA HIS A 350 -10.03 17.13 -20.83
C HIS A 350 -11.45 17.29 -21.40
N LYS A 351 -11.81 18.48 -21.89
CA LYS A 351 -13.14 18.68 -22.50
C LYS A 351 -13.39 17.79 -23.71
N LYS A 352 -12.36 17.54 -24.52
CA LYS A 352 -12.47 16.65 -25.69
C LYS A 352 -12.65 15.19 -25.26
N THR A 353 -11.86 14.71 -24.29
CA THR A 353 -11.96 13.33 -23.78
C THR A 353 -13.33 13.09 -23.17
N VAL A 354 -13.79 14.00 -22.30
CA VAL A 354 -15.11 13.92 -21.67
C VAL A 354 -16.23 13.94 -22.72
N LYS A 355 -16.15 14.81 -23.73
CA LYS A 355 -17.16 14.86 -24.81
C LYS A 355 -17.22 13.55 -25.60
N ALA A 356 -16.07 12.94 -25.89
CA ALA A 356 -15.99 11.64 -26.55
C ALA A 356 -16.62 10.55 -25.68
N LEU A 357 -16.30 10.53 -24.39
CA LEU A 357 -16.86 9.58 -23.43
C LEU A 357 -18.39 9.73 -23.28
N ILE A 358 -18.92 10.95 -23.16
CA ILE A 358 -20.37 11.20 -23.13
C ILE A 358 -21.05 10.64 -24.39
N LYS A 359 -20.42 10.75 -25.57
CA LYS A 359 -20.96 10.17 -26.82
C LYS A 359 -21.02 8.64 -26.75
N GLN A 360 -19.97 8.00 -26.21
CA GLN A 360 -19.93 6.55 -26.00
C GLN A 360 -20.99 6.10 -24.99
N VAL A 361 -21.11 6.77 -23.84
CA VAL A 361 -22.13 6.46 -22.82
C VAL A 361 -23.54 6.58 -23.37
N LYS A 362 -23.83 7.60 -24.21
CA LYS A 362 -25.13 7.71 -24.88
C LYS A 362 -25.40 6.55 -25.85
N ALA A 363 -24.37 6.07 -26.55
CA ALA A 363 -24.49 4.91 -27.42
C ALA A 363 -24.74 3.63 -26.62
N LEU A 364 -24.03 3.43 -25.50
CA LEU A 364 -24.23 2.32 -24.56
C LEU A 364 -25.65 2.34 -23.97
N LYS A 365 -26.13 3.50 -23.51
CA LYS A 365 -27.52 3.67 -23.05
C LYS A 365 -28.54 3.28 -24.12
N LYS A 366 -28.31 3.68 -25.38
CA LYS A 366 -29.18 3.33 -26.50
C LYS A 366 -29.12 1.84 -26.85
N ALA A 367 -27.98 1.20 -26.67
CA ALA A 367 -27.82 -0.24 -26.86
C ALA A 367 -28.50 -1.04 -25.74
N ALA A 368 -28.39 -0.61 -24.49
CA ALA A 368 -29.01 -1.25 -23.33
C ALA A 368 -30.53 -1.08 -23.24
N SER A 369 -31.11 -0.17 -24.02
CA SER A 369 -32.56 0.06 -24.12
C SER A 369 -33.23 -0.63 -25.32
N ARG A 370 -32.46 -1.39 -26.09
CA ARG A 370 -32.92 -2.26 -27.17
C ARG A 370 -32.88 -3.70 -26.70
#